data_AF-A0A832ZVR0-F1
#
_entry.id   AF-A0A832ZVR0-F1
#
_cell.length_a   1.000
_cell.length_b   1.000
_cell.length_c   1.000
_cell.angle_alpha   90.00
_cell.angle_beta   90.00
_cell.angle_gamma   90.00
#
_symmetry.space_group_name_H-M   'P 1'
#
loop_
_entity.id
_entity.type
_entity.pdbx_description
1 polymer ?
#
loop_
_entity_poly.entity_id
_entity_poly.type
_entity_poly.pdbx_seq_one_letter_code
_entity_poly.pdbx_strand_id
1 'polypeptide(L)'
;MARSERMRNGKRVRRIPVEGIRVIPWLPQREDMGDLVSLAKSIKQRGDVDVPIKVRPVGDGFYELVWGRRRLEAAKIAGVKEITCIVEELSDEDVIRQNAIENLLRKDKNPLEEAEFFQFWSRKTGKTYDEIAKSLGISPKYIYNRVELLGLAPEVIKKINMISTDRKIGLLPLLYLHKIRDPNLQKKIFNEFIEKNWTVNELRKRIDEVLKNREEEHVDEQPKRSVYYDLTIPLVPDDLSYSNISNLRESENRPPKIFTHFDTPSLFFKDGKTIDQYPIDWFIGKCFIVDVRCNSPDEVITVQRVKEILERHYLPPDSMVFLYTGWFRYCGTERYNEHPTIDLGLAEWLVEKRTRILGMDMPNPERGGKEVHKLLLSNDILILENLADMSPVAGKKVTAYALPINIRQGGVSPARVTVRLRTKRKPYTDKSKNDVKLYNNTPGGQVMRG
;
A
#
# COMPACT_ATOMS: atom_id res chain seq x y z
N MET A 1 -19.80 57.48 -6.73
CA MET A 1 -21.07 56.86 -7.18
C MET A 1 -21.23 55.53 -6.45
N ALA A 2 -22.22 55.42 -5.57
CA ALA A 2 -22.46 54.22 -4.77
C ALA A 2 -22.98 53.08 -5.67
N ARG A 3 -22.19 52.01 -5.84
CA ARG A 3 -22.64 50.78 -6.51
C ARG A 3 -23.82 50.22 -5.70
N SER A 4 -24.96 49.99 -6.36
CA SER A 4 -26.20 49.57 -5.71
C SER A 4 -26.03 48.22 -5.02
N GLU A 5 -26.01 48.26 -3.69
CA GLU A 5 -25.94 47.09 -2.84
C GLU A 5 -27.36 46.60 -2.58
N ARG A 6 -27.68 45.38 -3.02
CA ARG A 6 -28.97 44.75 -2.75
C ARG A 6 -28.74 43.49 -1.92
N MET A 7 -29.42 43.39 -0.78
CA MET A 7 -29.52 42.16 0.01
C MET A 7 -30.52 41.23 -0.68
N ARG A 8 -30.08 40.01 -1.06
CA ARG A 8 -30.97 38.96 -1.57
C ARG A 8 -30.72 37.70 -0.73
N ASN A 9 -31.72 37.25 0.03
CA ASN A 9 -31.62 36.12 0.98
C ASN A 9 -30.41 36.24 1.95
N GLY A 10 -30.16 37.41 2.52
CA GLY A 10 -29.08 37.64 3.48
C GLY A 10 -27.66 37.67 2.89
N LYS A 11 -27.51 37.58 1.56
CA LYS A 11 -26.21 37.63 0.86
C LYS A 11 -26.01 38.98 0.18
N ARG A 12 -24.78 39.52 0.23
CA ARG A 12 -24.39 40.77 -0.45
C ARG A 12 -24.26 40.53 -1.95
N VAL A 13 -25.17 41.10 -2.74
CA VAL A 13 -25.11 41.04 -4.20
C VAL A 13 -24.62 42.38 -4.73
N ARG A 14 -23.55 42.37 -5.53
CA ARG A 14 -22.93 43.56 -6.13
C ARG A 14 -22.54 43.30 -7.57
N ARG A 15 -22.56 44.35 -8.40
CA ARG A 15 -21.92 44.31 -9.72
C ARG A 15 -20.43 44.60 -9.58
N ILE A 16 -19.60 43.74 -10.16
CA ILE A 16 -18.15 43.78 -10.04
C ILE A 16 -17.53 43.82 -11.44
N PRO A 17 -16.50 44.66 -11.68
CA PRO A 17 -15.75 44.67 -12.93
C PRO A 17 -15.19 43.29 -13.24
N VAL A 18 -15.38 42.82 -14.48
CA VAL A 18 -14.89 41.51 -14.90
C VAL A 18 -13.36 41.40 -14.73
N GLU A 19 -12.63 42.50 -14.97
CA GLU A 19 -11.18 42.60 -14.79
C GLU A 19 -10.72 42.51 -13.33
N GLY A 20 -11.63 42.80 -12.38
CA GLY A 20 -11.35 42.71 -10.94
C GLY A 20 -11.51 41.31 -10.36
N ILE A 21 -11.97 40.34 -11.16
CA ILE A 21 -12.24 38.96 -10.72
C ILE A 21 -11.14 38.02 -11.24
N ARG A 22 -10.41 37.44 -10.30
CA ARG A 22 -9.32 36.49 -10.55
C ARG A 22 -9.74 35.08 -10.23
N VAL A 23 -9.19 34.11 -10.95
CA VAL A 23 -9.39 32.70 -10.61
C VAL A 23 -8.34 32.26 -9.59
N ILE A 24 -8.74 31.41 -8.65
CA ILE A 24 -7.88 30.91 -7.58
C ILE A 24 -6.84 29.94 -8.16
N PRO A 25 -5.53 30.25 -8.13
CA PRO A 25 -4.51 29.43 -8.81
C PRO A 25 -4.35 28.03 -8.23
N TRP A 26 -4.53 27.89 -6.92
CA TRP A 26 -4.31 26.63 -6.20
C TRP A 26 -5.53 25.70 -6.17
N LEU A 27 -6.70 26.20 -6.54
CA LEU A 27 -7.93 25.41 -6.55
C LEU A 27 -7.99 24.62 -7.87
N PRO A 28 -8.11 23.28 -7.86
CA PRO A 28 -8.26 22.51 -9.09
C PRO A 28 -9.43 23.01 -9.93
N GLN A 29 -9.20 23.21 -11.23
CA GLN A 29 -10.20 23.74 -12.15
C GLN A 29 -10.47 22.73 -13.24
N ARG A 30 -11.75 22.60 -13.62
CA ARG A 30 -12.15 21.84 -14.78
C ARG A 30 -11.66 22.53 -16.06
N GLU A 31 -11.05 21.76 -16.95
CA GLU A 31 -10.58 22.24 -18.26
C GLU A 31 -11.73 22.40 -19.26
N ASP A 32 -12.70 21.48 -19.26
CA ASP A 32 -13.86 21.55 -20.16
C ASP A 32 -14.88 22.63 -19.70
N MET A 33 -15.06 23.62 -20.56
CA MET A 33 -15.91 24.79 -20.34
C MET A 33 -17.20 24.76 -21.18
N GLY A 34 -17.44 23.68 -21.95
CA GLY A 34 -18.58 23.55 -22.85
C GLY A 34 -18.65 24.67 -23.90
N ASP A 35 -19.84 24.88 -24.47
CA ASP A 35 -20.07 25.94 -25.45
C ASP A 35 -20.12 27.33 -24.78
N LEU A 36 -18.97 27.99 -24.75
CA LEU A 36 -18.82 29.36 -24.25
C LEU A 36 -19.39 30.40 -25.21
N VAL A 37 -19.48 30.11 -26.51
CA VAL A 37 -19.87 31.10 -27.52
C VAL A 37 -21.37 31.38 -27.44
N SER A 38 -22.20 30.34 -27.32
CA SER A 38 -23.65 30.54 -27.10
C SER A 38 -23.93 31.24 -25.77
N LEU A 39 -23.22 30.88 -24.70
CA LEU A 39 -23.35 31.52 -23.40
C LEU A 39 -22.94 33.00 -23.46
N ALA A 40 -21.85 33.33 -24.16
CA ALA A 40 -21.40 34.70 -24.36
C ALA A 40 -22.40 35.53 -25.16
N LYS A 41 -23.01 34.96 -26.22
CA LYS A 41 -24.10 35.62 -26.96
C LYS A 41 -25.29 35.94 -26.04
N SER A 42 -25.68 34.99 -25.19
CA SER A 42 -26.76 35.18 -24.22
C SER A 42 -26.45 36.27 -23.19
N ILE A 43 -25.23 36.26 -22.63
CA ILE A 43 -24.76 37.29 -21.70
C ILE A 43 -24.72 38.66 -22.37
N LYS A 44 -24.25 38.74 -23.63
CA LYS A 44 -24.22 39.99 -24.40
C LYS A 44 -25.63 40.56 -24.65
N GLN A 45 -26.62 39.70 -24.92
CA GLN A 45 -28.02 40.11 -25.08
C GLN A 45 -28.65 40.59 -23.78
N ARG A 46 -28.39 39.90 -22.66
CA ARG A 46 -28.96 40.24 -21.33
C ARG A 46 -28.20 41.37 -20.63
N GLY A 47 -26.96 41.62 -21.02
CA GLY A 47 -26.04 42.55 -20.36
C GLY A 47 -25.47 42.04 -19.03
N ASP A 48 -25.80 40.81 -18.61
CA ASP A 48 -25.38 40.22 -17.35
C ASP A 48 -25.49 38.68 -17.39
N VAL A 49 -24.91 38.02 -16.39
CA VAL A 49 -25.02 36.57 -16.18
C VAL A 49 -26.43 36.17 -15.74
N ASP A 50 -26.90 35.03 -16.23
CA ASP A 50 -28.21 34.44 -15.90
C ASP A 50 -28.34 34.04 -14.43
N VAL A 51 -27.24 33.57 -13.84
CA VAL A 51 -27.11 33.27 -12.41
C VAL A 51 -25.86 33.97 -11.89
N PRO A 52 -25.96 34.77 -10.80
CA PRO A 52 -24.80 35.44 -10.21
C PRO A 52 -23.67 34.46 -9.91
N ILE A 53 -22.43 34.86 -10.15
CA ILE A 53 -21.24 34.09 -9.73
C ILE A 53 -20.89 34.41 -8.28
N LYS A 54 -20.21 33.50 -7.56
CA LYS A 54 -19.75 33.78 -6.20
C LYS A 54 -18.27 34.11 -6.17
N VAL A 55 -17.95 35.15 -5.42
CA VAL A 55 -16.58 35.61 -5.23
C VAL A 55 -16.29 35.91 -3.76
N ARG A 56 -15.02 35.81 -3.37
CA ARG A 56 -14.52 36.31 -2.07
C ARG A 56 -13.63 37.54 -2.25
N PRO A 57 -13.69 38.54 -1.36
CA PRO A 57 -12.77 39.67 -1.40
C PRO A 57 -11.36 39.25 -0.98
N VAL A 58 -10.32 39.81 -1.61
CA VAL A 58 -8.91 39.52 -1.27
C VAL A 58 -8.05 40.77 -1.00
N GLY A 59 -8.68 41.96 -0.98
CA GLY A 59 -7.98 43.24 -0.81
C GLY A 59 -7.84 44.01 -2.14
N ASP A 60 -7.52 45.30 -2.05
CA ASP A 60 -7.25 46.20 -3.18
C ASP A 60 -8.34 46.26 -4.27
N GLY A 61 -9.59 45.98 -3.90
CA GLY A 61 -10.71 45.94 -4.83
C GLY A 61 -10.75 44.71 -5.75
N PHE A 62 -9.87 43.73 -5.52
CA PHE A 62 -9.87 42.45 -6.23
C PHE A 62 -10.70 41.39 -5.52
N TYR A 63 -11.19 40.46 -6.34
CA TYR A 63 -12.03 39.36 -5.90
C TYR A 63 -11.50 38.05 -6.47
N GLU A 64 -11.60 36.98 -5.69
CA GLU A 64 -11.30 35.63 -6.12
C GLU A 64 -12.59 34.86 -6.41
N LEU A 65 -12.62 34.18 -7.56
CA LEU A 65 -13.74 33.38 -8.01
C LEU A 65 -13.85 32.08 -7.20
N VAL A 66 -14.98 31.90 -6.51
CA VAL A 66 -15.31 30.70 -5.73
C VAL A 66 -16.01 29.65 -6.61
N TRP A 67 -17.02 30.08 -7.36
CA TRP A 67 -17.69 29.25 -8.39
C TRP A 67 -18.32 30.10 -9.49
N GLY A 68 -18.55 29.49 -10.66
CA GLY A 68 -19.13 30.16 -11.83
C GLY A 68 -18.12 30.49 -12.95
N ARG A 69 -17.01 29.76 -13.05
CA ARG A 69 -15.91 30.01 -14.02
C ARG A 69 -16.39 30.14 -15.46
N ARG A 70 -17.27 29.24 -15.92
CA ARG A 70 -17.85 29.29 -17.28
C ARG A 70 -18.54 30.61 -17.58
N ARG A 71 -19.24 31.19 -16.60
CA ARG A 71 -19.93 32.48 -16.74
C ARG A 71 -18.94 33.64 -16.75
N LEU A 72 -17.88 33.59 -15.93
CA LEU A 72 -16.82 34.59 -15.95
C LEU A 72 -16.12 34.63 -17.32
N GLU A 73 -15.75 33.48 -17.87
CA GLU A 73 -15.10 33.41 -19.19
C GLU A 73 -16.05 33.82 -20.32
N ALA A 74 -17.31 33.41 -20.29
CA ALA A 74 -18.31 33.85 -21.26
C ALA A 74 -18.59 35.36 -21.18
N ALA A 75 -18.55 35.95 -19.97
CA ALA A 75 -18.67 37.39 -19.77
C ALA A 75 -17.48 38.16 -20.37
N LYS A 76 -16.25 37.64 -20.23
CA LYS A 76 -15.06 38.20 -20.89
C LYS A 76 -15.21 38.17 -22.42
N ILE A 77 -15.65 37.05 -22.98
CA ILE A 77 -15.91 36.91 -24.43
C ILE A 77 -17.01 37.86 -24.89
N ALA A 78 -18.07 38.03 -24.09
CA ALA A 78 -19.19 38.93 -24.39
C ALA A 78 -18.79 40.42 -24.36
N GLY A 79 -17.66 40.76 -23.72
CA GLY A 79 -17.18 42.14 -23.57
C GLY A 79 -17.98 42.96 -22.56
N VAL A 80 -18.67 42.33 -21.60
CA VAL A 80 -19.41 43.05 -20.56
C VAL A 80 -18.44 43.60 -19.51
N LYS A 81 -18.61 44.88 -19.13
CA LYS A 81 -17.70 45.55 -18.19
C LYS A 81 -17.85 45.07 -16.75
N GLU A 82 -19.08 44.83 -16.31
CA GLU A 82 -19.38 44.37 -14.95
C GLU A 82 -20.45 43.28 -14.97
N ILE A 83 -20.35 42.32 -14.06
CA ILE A 83 -21.31 41.22 -13.88
C ILE A 83 -21.81 41.16 -12.45
N THR A 84 -23.01 40.61 -12.26
CA THR A 84 -23.58 40.43 -10.92
C THR A 84 -22.91 39.28 -10.18
N CYS A 85 -22.42 39.58 -8.98
CA CYS A 85 -21.72 38.66 -8.10
C CYS A 85 -22.33 38.61 -6.71
N ILE A 86 -22.28 37.43 -6.10
CA ILE A 86 -22.49 37.21 -4.67
C ILE A 86 -21.13 37.35 -3.99
N VAL A 87 -21.00 38.32 -3.08
CA VAL A 87 -19.78 38.57 -2.33
C VAL A 87 -19.91 37.95 -0.94
N GLU A 88 -18.97 37.07 -0.60
CA GLU A 88 -18.96 36.34 0.68
C GLU A 88 -17.51 36.23 1.18
N GLU A 89 -17.26 36.55 2.44
CA GLU A 89 -15.94 36.34 3.06
C GLU A 89 -15.80 34.87 3.41
N LEU A 90 -14.78 34.21 2.84
CA LEU A 90 -14.60 32.76 2.94
C LEU A 90 -13.13 32.40 3.19
N SER A 91 -12.92 31.51 4.15
CA SER A 91 -11.64 30.84 4.35
C SER A 91 -11.27 29.98 3.13
N ASP A 92 -9.99 29.62 2.98
CA ASP A 92 -9.54 28.68 1.94
C ASP A 92 -10.30 27.35 2.02
N GLU A 93 -10.57 26.87 3.23
CA GLU A 93 -11.33 25.63 3.44
C GLU A 93 -12.79 25.79 2.99
N ASP A 94 -13.44 26.90 3.33
CA ASP A 94 -14.82 27.15 2.90
C ASP A 94 -14.93 27.30 1.39
N VAL A 95 -13.92 27.89 0.74
CA VAL A 95 -13.84 27.94 -0.72
C VAL A 95 -13.82 26.53 -1.29
N ILE A 96 -12.94 25.66 -0.79
CA ILE A 96 -12.85 24.26 -1.24
C ILE A 96 -14.18 23.55 -1.02
N ARG A 97 -14.77 23.67 0.17
CA ARG A 97 -16.03 23.03 0.53
C ARG A 97 -17.20 23.50 -0.35
N GLN A 98 -17.34 24.80 -0.56
CA GLN A 98 -18.41 25.33 -1.42
C GLN A 98 -18.21 24.95 -2.88
N ASN A 99 -16.97 24.96 -3.37
CA ASN A 99 -16.64 24.49 -4.70
C ASN A 99 -16.96 23.01 -4.87
N ALA A 100 -16.67 22.21 -3.85
CA ALA A 100 -17.00 20.79 -3.82
C ALA A 100 -18.51 20.58 -3.91
N ILE A 101 -19.32 21.28 -3.11
CA ILE A 101 -20.79 21.11 -3.11
C ILE A 101 -21.37 21.45 -4.49
N GLU A 102 -20.90 22.53 -5.13
CA GLU A 102 -21.37 22.90 -6.48
C GLU A 102 -21.01 21.85 -7.52
N ASN A 103 -19.77 21.35 -7.50
CA ASN A 103 -19.31 20.33 -8.44
C ASN A 103 -19.92 18.94 -8.16
N LEU A 104 -20.13 18.59 -6.88
CA LEU A 104 -20.74 17.34 -6.42
C LEU A 104 -22.24 17.26 -6.72
N LEU A 105 -22.94 18.34 -7.07
CA LEU A 105 -24.36 18.29 -7.43
C LEU A 105 -24.61 18.15 -8.94
N ARG A 106 -23.55 18.00 -9.75
CA ARG A 106 -23.67 17.88 -11.21
C ARG A 106 -24.06 16.47 -11.65
N LYS A 107 -24.81 16.37 -12.75
CA LYS A 107 -25.23 15.09 -13.34
C LYS A 107 -24.08 14.35 -14.07
N ASP A 108 -23.12 15.08 -14.65
CA ASP A 108 -22.06 14.51 -15.53
C ASP A 108 -20.68 14.41 -14.87
N LYS A 109 -20.60 13.70 -13.74
CA LYS A 109 -19.38 13.59 -12.94
C LYS A 109 -18.36 12.65 -13.57
N ASN A 110 -17.10 13.07 -13.58
CA ASN A 110 -15.96 12.20 -13.86
C ASN A 110 -15.42 11.67 -12.52
N PRO A 111 -15.48 10.36 -12.24
CA PRO A 111 -15.01 9.80 -10.98
C PRO A 111 -13.52 10.07 -10.68
N LEU A 112 -12.68 10.25 -11.72
CA LEU A 112 -11.26 10.56 -11.56
C LEU A 112 -11.05 12.02 -11.13
N GLU A 113 -11.77 12.97 -11.72
CA GLU A 113 -11.70 14.38 -11.30
C GLU A 113 -12.15 14.54 -9.84
N GLU A 114 -13.20 13.83 -9.44
CA GLU A 114 -13.63 13.78 -8.04
C GLU A 114 -12.53 13.21 -7.13
N ALA A 115 -11.85 12.15 -7.56
CA ALA A 115 -10.76 11.53 -6.82
C ALA A 115 -9.58 12.47 -6.60
N GLU A 116 -9.15 13.15 -7.67
CA GLU A 116 -8.09 14.16 -7.64
C GLU A 116 -8.45 15.32 -6.72
N PHE A 117 -9.70 15.79 -6.79
CA PHE A 117 -10.20 16.86 -5.93
C PHE A 117 -10.20 16.47 -4.44
N PHE A 118 -10.64 15.25 -4.08
CA PHE A 118 -10.58 14.77 -2.70
C PHE A 118 -9.15 14.61 -2.20
N GLN A 119 -8.24 14.07 -3.04
CA GLN A 119 -6.82 13.98 -2.69
C GLN A 119 -6.20 15.35 -2.48
N PHE A 120 -6.54 16.32 -3.35
CA PHE A 120 -6.12 17.72 -3.20
C PHE A 120 -6.62 18.33 -1.89
N TRP A 121 -7.91 18.17 -1.57
CA TRP A 121 -8.49 18.71 -0.33
C TRP A 121 -7.78 18.14 0.90
N SER A 122 -7.60 16.82 0.95
CA SER A 122 -6.88 16.17 2.06
C SER A 122 -5.47 16.72 2.23
N ARG A 123 -4.70 16.86 1.13
CA ARG A 123 -3.35 17.44 1.17
C ARG A 123 -3.32 18.92 1.60
N LYS A 124 -4.30 19.72 1.13
CA LYS A 124 -4.35 21.16 1.39
C LYS A 124 -4.77 21.50 2.81
N THR A 125 -5.61 20.67 3.42
CA THR A 125 -6.20 20.93 4.75
C THR A 125 -5.66 20.03 5.86
N GLY A 126 -4.95 18.95 5.52
CA GLY A 126 -4.51 17.92 6.46
C GLY A 126 -5.64 16.99 6.95
N LYS A 127 -6.88 17.20 6.50
CA LYS A 127 -8.04 16.41 6.92
C LYS A 127 -8.02 15.01 6.32
N THR A 128 -8.50 14.05 7.09
CA THR A 128 -8.77 12.69 6.63
C THR A 128 -9.98 12.66 5.69
N TYR A 129 -10.08 11.61 4.86
CA TYR A 129 -11.24 11.45 3.98
C TYR A 129 -12.55 11.30 4.76
N ASP A 130 -12.51 10.75 5.96
CA ASP A 130 -13.69 10.63 6.83
C ASP A 130 -14.19 11.99 7.30
N GLU A 131 -13.29 12.89 7.69
CA GLU A 131 -13.63 14.27 8.06
C GLU A 131 -14.15 15.07 6.87
N ILE A 132 -13.55 14.90 5.69
CA ILE A 132 -14.02 15.54 4.45
C ILE A 132 -15.44 15.04 4.11
N ALA A 133 -15.69 13.73 4.20
CA ALA A 133 -17.00 13.14 3.96
C ALA A 133 -18.06 13.71 4.92
N LYS A 134 -17.72 13.81 6.21
CA LYS A 134 -18.58 14.41 7.24
C LYS A 134 -18.90 15.88 6.93
N SER A 135 -17.92 16.66 6.48
CA SER A 135 -18.11 18.08 6.12
C SER A 135 -19.05 18.30 4.93
N LEU A 136 -19.18 17.29 4.07
CA LEU A 136 -20.01 17.29 2.87
C LEU A 136 -21.36 16.59 3.07
N GLY A 137 -21.57 15.91 4.20
CA GLY A 137 -22.77 15.11 4.45
C GLY A 137 -22.88 13.89 3.52
N ILE A 138 -21.75 13.32 3.09
CA ILE A 138 -21.70 12.13 2.23
C ILE A 138 -21.05 10.95 2.96
N SER A 139 -21.22 9.74 2.45
CA SER A 139 -20.59 8.56 3.06
C SER A 139 -19.07 8.57 2.82
N PRO A 140 -18.24 8.16 3.80
CA PRO A 140 -16.81 8.00 3.55
C PRO A 140 -16.50 7.05 2.40
N LYS A 141 -17.29 5.97 2.26
CA LYS A 141 -17.24 5.05 1.13
C LYS A 141 -17.36 5.75 -0.22
N TYR A 142 -18.14 6.84 -0.32
CA TYR A 142 -18.19 7.65 -1.53
C TYR A 142 -16.81 8.15 -1.91
N ILE A 143 -16.07 8.73 -0.97
CA ILE A 143 -14.74 9.30 -1.19
C ILE A 143 -13.71 8.20 -1.46
N TYR A 144 -13.66 7.16 -0.62
CA TYR A 144 -12.70 6.06 -0.78
C TYR A 144 -12.81 5.39 -2.15
N ASN A 145 -14.03 5.08 -2.61
CA ASN A 145 -14.24 4.50 -3.94
C ASN A 145 -13.68 5.38 -5.09
N ARG A 146 -13.64 6.71 -4.93
CA ARG A 146 -13.02 7.59 -5.93
C ARG A 146 -11.51 7.58 -5.78
N VAL A 147 -11.01 7.80 -4.57
CA VAL A 147 -9.56 7.92 -4.31
C VAL A 147 -8.81 6.65 -4.71
N GLU A 148 -9.41 5.47 -4.54
CA GLU A 148 -8.84 4.20 -5.03
C GLU A 148 -8.55 4.20 -6.54
N LEU A 149 -9.33 4.92 -7.33
CA LEU A 149 -9.14 5.00 -8.79
C LEU A 149 -7.83 5.69 -9.18
N LEU A 150 -7.24 6.52 -8.31
CA LEU A 150 -5.92 7.10 -8.53
C LEU A 150 -4.81 6.04 -8.56
N GLY A 151 -5.10 4.81 -8.11
CA GLY A 151 -4.23 3.65 -8.23
C GLY A 151 -4.40 2.85 -9.54
N LEU A 152 -5.23 3.29 -10.48
CA LEU A 152 -5.28 2.71 -11.83
C LEU A 152 -3.95 2.93 -12.58
N ALA A 153 -3.65 2.06 -13.53
CA ALA A 153 -2.45 2.16 -14.35
C ALA A 153 -2.44 3.51 -15.11
N PRO A 154 -1.29 4.20 -15.20
CA PRO A 154 -1.21 5.53 -15.82
C PRO A 154 -1.76 5.58 -17.26
N GLU A 155 -1.55 4.54 -18.04
CA GLU A 155 -2.07 4.45 -19.41
C GLU A 155 -3.59 4.30 -19.47
N VAL A 156 -4.20 3.65 -18.47
CA VAL A 156 -5.65 3.52 -18.35
C VAL A 156 -6.25 4.89 -18.00
N ILE A 157 -5.68 5.59 -17.00
CA ILE A 157 -6.08 6.96 -16.63
C ILE A 157 -6.00 7.89 -17.85
N LYS A 158 -4.86 7.85 -18.57
CA LYS A 158 -4.67 8.65 -19.79
C LYS A 158 -5.77 8.38 -20.83
N LYS A 159 -6.11 7.11 -21.08
CA LYS A 159 -7.16 6.77 -22.03
C LYS A 159 -8.54 7.21 -21.55
N ILE A 160 -8.87 7.06 -20.26
CA ILE A 160 -10.15 7.51 -19.69
C ILE A 160 -10.33 9.02 -19.94
N ASN A 161 -9.28 9.80 -19.70
CA ASN A 161 -9.30 11.25 -19.91
C ASN A 161 -9.42 11.65 -21.39
N MET A 162 -9.06 10.76 -22.33
CA MET A 162 -9.17 11.00 -23.78
C MET A 162 -10.53 10.55 -24.37
N ILE A 163 -11.38 9.85 -23.60
CA ILE A 163 -12.68 9.39 -24.10
C ILE A 163 -13.67 10.55 -24.09
N SER A 164 -14.31 10.80 -25.24
CA SER A 164 -15.32 11.84 -25.42
C SER A 164 -16.48 11.73 -24.42
N THR A 165 -17.11 12.87 -24.10
CA THR A 165 -18.16 13.01 -23.08
C THR A 165 -19.35 12.08 -23.25
N ASP A 166 -19.66 11.65 -24.48
CA ASP A 166 -20.83 10.83 -24.80
C ASP A 166 -20.64 9.34 -24.47
N ARG A 167 -19.39 8.90 -24.19
CA ARG A 167 -19.03 7.54 -23.76
C ARG A 167 -18.33 7.52 -22.39
N LYS A 168 -18.71 8.40 -21.47
CA LYS A 168 -18.13 8.43 -20.13
C LYS A 168 -18.26 7.09 -19.42
N ILE A 169 -17.13 6.58 -18.93
CA ILE A 169 -17.09 5.34 -18.17
C ILE A 169 -17.55 5.63 -16.74
N GLY A 170 -18.58 4.90 -16.29
CA GLY A 170 -19.09 5.03 -14.93
C GLY A 170 -18.11 4.52 -13.87
N LEU A 171 -18.40 4.82 -12.60
CA LEU A 171 -17.57 4.43 -11.45
C LEU A 171 -17.34 2.91 -11.35
N LEU A 172 -18.40 2.11 -11.54
CA LEU A 172 -18.35 0.65 -11.31
C LEU A 172 -17.34 -0.08 -12.23
N PRO A 173 -17.32 0.14 -13.56
CA PRO A 173 -16.27 -0.39 -14.42
C PRO A 173 -14.85 -0.11 -13.94
N LEU A 174 -14.60 1.14 -13.50
CA LEU A 174 -13.27 1.56 -13.05
C LEU A 174 -12.86 0.85 -11.76
N LEU A 175 -13.81 0.67 -10.82
CA LEU A 175 -13.58 -0.12 -9.61
C LEU A 175 -13.29 -1.59 -9.90
N TYR A 176 -13.97 -2.19 -10.89
CA TYR A 176 -13.65 -3.57 -11.30
C TYR A 176 -12.25 -3.67 -11.90
N LEU A 177 -11.87 -2.74 -12.77
CA LEU A 177 -10.53 -2.69 -13.35
C LEU A 177 -9.45 -2.49 -12.29
N HIS A 178 -9.71 -1.67 -11.27
CA HIS A 178 -8.78 -1.45 -10.17
C HIS A 178 -8.42 -2.75 -9.40
N LYS A 179 -9.30 -3.77 -9.41
CA LYS A 179 -8.98 -5.09 -8.82
C LYS A 179 -7.81 -5.80 -9.51
N ILE A 180 -7.53 -5.47 -10.77
CA ILE A 180 -6.43 -6.06 -11.54
C ILE A 180 -5.11 -5.40 -11.13
N ARG A 181 -4.29 -6.11 -10.36
CA ARG A 181 -2.99 -5.60 -9.88
C ARG A 181 -1.91 -5.49 -10.97
N ASP A 182 -2.05 -6.21 -12.08
CA ASP A 182 -1.09 -6.18 -13.19
C ASP A 182 -1.44 -5.04 -14.17
N PRO A 183 -0.60 -4.01 -14.31
CA PRO A 183 -0.88 -2.85 -15.17
C PRO A 183 -1.09 -3.21 -16.64
N ASN A 184 -0.35 -4.19 -17.18
CA ASN A 184 -0.46 -4.58 -18.58
C ASN A 184 -1.77 -5.29 -18.85
N LEU A 185 -2.19 -6.15 -17.93
CA LEU A 185 -3.46 -6.85 -18.01
C LEU A 185 -4.64 -5.90 -17.82
N GLN A 186 -4.52 -4.96 -16.87
CA GLN A 186 -5.52 -3.92 -16.65
C GLN A 186 -5.71 -3.07 -17.92
N LYS A 187 -4.61 -2.66 -18.58
CA LYS A 187 -4.64 -1.98 -19.87
C LYS A 187 -5.30 -2.82 -20.97
N LYS A 188 -4.94 -4.11 -21.07
CA LYS A 188 -5.51 -5.01 -22.09
C LYS A 188 -7.02 -5.15 -21.93
N ILE A 189 -7.49 -5.46 -20.72
CA ILE A 189 -8.93 -5.61 -20.43
C ILE A 189 -9.66 -4.28 -20.64
N PHE A 190 -9.05 -3.16 -20.27
CA PHE A 190 -9.62 -1.84 -20.55
C PHE A 190 -9.79 -1.58 -22.05
N ASN A 191 -8.82 -1.95 -22.89
CA ASN A 191 -8.95 -1.80 -24.34
C ASN A 191 -10.06 -2.69 -24.89
N GLU A 192 -10.13 -3.96 -24.47
CA GLU A 192 -11.20 -4.87 -24.87
C GLU A 192 -12.58 -4.35 -24.46
N PHE A 193 -12.69 -3.78 -23.25
CA PHE A 193 -13.92 -3.17 -22.74
C PHE A 193 -14.44 -2.05 -23.66
N ILE A 194 -13.54 -1.18 -24.13
CA ILE A 194 -13.88 -0.06 -25.00
C ILE A 194 -14.16 -0.50 -26.44
N GLU A 195 -13.31 -1.37 -27.00
CA GLU A 195 -13.42 -1.84 -28.39
C GLU A 195 -14.67 -2.68 -28.60
N LYS A 196 -14.99 -3.55 -27.64
CA LYS A 196 -16.15 -4.46 -27.71
C LYS A 196 -17.42 -3.87 -27.09
N ASN A 197 -17.35 -2.65 -26.56
CA ASN A 197 -18.46 -1.93 -25.93
C ASN A 197 -19.21 -2.78 -24.88
N TRP A 198 -18.45 -3.42 -24.00
CA TRP A 198 -19.01 -4.32 -22.98
C TRP A 198 -19.90 -3.59 -21.98
N THR A 199 -20.94 -4.28 -21.53
CA THR A 199 -21.69 -3.92 -20.33
C THR A 199 -20.83 -4.09 -19.08
N VAL A 200 -21.22 -3.44 -17.98
CA VAL A 200 -20.54 -3.58 -16.68
C VAL A 200 -20.47 -5.04 -16.21
N ASN A 201 -21.51 -5.82 -16.51
CA ASN A 201 -21.57 -7.22 -16.12
C ASN A 201 -20.64 -8.09 -16.96
N GLU A 202 -20.52 -7.82 -18.27
CA GLU A 202 -19.56 -8.50 -19.14
C GLU A 202 -18.11 -8.18 -18.76
N LEU A 203 -17.82 -6.91 -18.45
CA LEU A 203 -16.51 -6.51 -17.91
C LEU A 203 -16.20 -7.27 -16.62
N ARG A 204 -17.15 -7.28 -15.67
CA ARG A 204 -17.00 -8.01 -14.42
C ARG A 204 -16.75 -9.50 -14.68
N LYS A 205 -17.59 -10.14 -15.50
CA LYS A 205 -17.43 -11.57 -15.85
C LYS A 205 -16.07 -11.83 -16.48
N ARG A 206 -15.61 -10.98 -17.40
CA ARG A 206 -14.29 -11.11 -18.00
C ARG A 206 -13.18 -10.95 -16.98
N ILE A 207 -13.29 -10.00 -16.07
CA ILE A 207 -12.31 -9.80 -15.00
C ILE A 207 -12.29 -11.00 -14.07
N ASP A 208 -13.46 -11.48 -13.65
CA ASP A 208 -13.62 -12.67 -12.82
C ASP A 208 -13.06 -13.90 -13.54
N GLU A 209 -13.33 -14.10 -14.83
CA GLU A 209 -12.76 -15.14 -15.69
C GLU A 209 -11.25 -15.00 -15.83
N VAL A 210 -10.70 -13.80 -16.01
CA VAL A 210 -9.25 -13.62 -16.17
C VAL A 210 -8.54 -13.79 -14.84
N LEU A 211 -9.15 -13.39 -13.73
CA LEU A 211 -8.61 -13.61 -12.39
C LEU A 211 -8.71 -15.09 -12.00
N LYS A 212 -9.84 -15.74 -12.30
CA LYS A 212 -10.08 -17.17 -12.08
C LYS A 212 -9.25 -18.02 -13.02
N ASN A 213 -9.13 -17.68 -14.30
CA ASN A 213 -8.20 -18.30 -15.23
C ASN A 213 -6.76 -17.95 -14.88
N ARG A 214 -6.45 -16.86 -14.17
CA ARG A 214 -5.11 -16.70 -13.58
C ARG A 214 -4.90 -17.60 -12.39
N GLU A 215 -5.94 -17.85 -11.60
CA GLU A 215 -5.92 -18.81 -10.51
C GLU A 215 -5.84 -20.25 -11.05
N GLU A 216 -6.54 -20.56 -12.15
CA GLU A 216 -6.61 -21.85 -12.84
C GLU A 216 -5.44 -22.06 -13.82
N GLU A 217 -4.93 -21.04 -14.53
CA GLU A 217 -3.62 -21.07 -15.22
C GLU A 217 -2.47 -21.07 -14.21
N HIS A 218 -2.68 -20.64 -12.96
CA HIS A 218 -1.75 -20.96 -11.86
C HIS A 218 -1.96 -22.36 -11.27
N VAL A 219 -3.01 -23.08 -11.68
CA VAL A 219 -3.22 -24.51 -11.41
C VAL A 219 -2.77 -25.38 -12.62
N ASP A 220 -2.76 -24.84 -13.84
CA ASP A 220 -2.43 -25.55 -15.10
C ASP A 220 -1.16 -25.04 -15.81
N GLU A 221 -0.47 -24.03 -15.26
CA GLU A 221 0.98 -23.91 -15.43
C GLU A 221 1.59 -25.17 -14.81
N GLN A 222 2.20 -26.04 -15.63
CA GLN A 222 2.99 -27.18 -15.12
C GLN A 222 3.72 -26.77 -13.85
N PRO A 223 3.53 -27.50 -12.73
CA PRO A 223 3.60 -26.92 -11.40
C PRO A 223 4.92 -26.17 -11.23
N LYS A 224 4.85 -24.85 -10.99
CA LYS A 224 5.97 -24.12 -10.42
C LYS A 224 6.39 -24.89 -9.18
N ARG A 225 7.53 -25.57 -9.25
CA ARG A 225 7.98 -26.45 -8.16
C ARG A 225 8.12 -25.58 -6.94
N SER A 226 7.20 -25.75 -6.00
CA SER A 226 7.26 -25.08 -4.71
C SER A 226 8.28 -25.86 -3.91
N VAL A 227 9.38 -25.20 -3.59
CA VAL A 227 10.38 -25.78 -2.69
C VAL A 227 10.03 -25.26 -1.31
N TYR A 228 9.88 -26.20 -0.38
CA TYR A 228 9.67 -25.90 1.02
C TYR A 228 11.01 -26.07 1.72
N TYR A 229 11.35 -25.10 2.56
CA TYR A 229 12.49 -25.17 3.45
C TYR A 229 11.98 -25.14 4.88
N ASP A 230 12.43 -26.10 5.68
CA ASP A 230 12.15 -26.14 7.12
C ASP A 230 13.24 -25.30 7.81
N LEU A 231 12.82 -24.24 8.49
CA LEU A 231 13.67 -23.31 9.21
C LEU A 231 13.60 -23.54 10.73
N THR A 232 13.15 -24.73 11.14
CA THR A 232 12.95 -25.09 12.55
C THR A 232 14.21 -25.72 13.13
N ILE A 233 14.67 -25.19 14.26
CA ILE A 233 15.53 -25.93 15.18
C ILE A 233 14.61 -26.75 16.10
N PRO A 234 14.71 -28.08 16.06
CA PRO A 234 13.79 -28.96 16.79
C PRO A 234 14.01 -28.89 18.30
N LEU A 235 12.93 -29.15 19.04
CA LEU A 235 13.02 -29.47 20.46
C LEU A 235 13.76 -30.79 20.66
N VAL A 236 14.58 -30.86 21.71
CA VAL A 236 15.09 -32.13 22.24
C VAL A 236 14.21 -32.62 23.40
N PRO A 237 14.19 -33.92 23.73
CA PRO A 237 13.38 -34.44 24.83
C PRO A 237 13.58 -33.71 26.16
N ASP A 238 14.80 -33.23 26.44
CA ASP A 238 15.13 -32.48 27.65
C ASP A 238 14.44 -31.11 27.73
N ASP A 239 14.15 -30.48 26.58
CA ASP A 239 13.36 -29.24 26.51
C ASP A 239 11.91 -29.45 27.00
N LEU A 240 11.44 -30.70 26.93
CA LEU A 240 10.11 -31.13 27.36
C LEU A 240 10.12 -31.74 28.77
N SER A 241 11.23 -31.64 29.50
CA SER A 241 11.26 -32.03 30.91
C SER A 241 10.31 -31.15 31.75
N TYR A 242 9.77 -31.70 32.84
CA TYR A 242 8.77 -31.02 33.68
C TYR A 242 9.23 -29.62 34.14
N SER A 243 10.51 -29.48 34.52
CA SER A 243 11.14 -28.21 34.91
C SER A 243 11.28 -27.20 33.77
N ASN A 244 11.44 -27.65 32.52
CA ASN A 244 11.59 -26.78 31.35
C ASN A 244 10.24 -26.42 30.71
N ILE A 245 9.24 -27.30 30.83
CA ILE A 245 7.86 -27.01 30.45
C ILE A 245 7.24 -25.98 31.41
N SER A 246 7.50 -26.06 32.72
CA SER A 246 7.07 -25.00 33.64
C SER A 246 7.69 -23.66 33.26
N ASN A 247 8.92 -23.63 32.74
CA ASN A 247 9.56 -22.40 32.24
C ASN A 247 8.96 -21.86 30.92
N LEU A 248 8.13 -22.62 30.20
CA LEU A 248 7.28 -22.06 29.12
C LEU A 248 6.17 -21.15 29.68
N ARG A 249 5.97 -21.17 31.01
CA ARG A 249 5.10 -20.30 31.81
C ARG A 249 5.90 -19.65 32.96
N GLU A 250 6.63 -18.57 32.65
CA GLU A 250 7.39 -17.71 33.60
C GLU A 250 8.48 -18.39 34.47
N SER A 251 9.75 -18.00 34.31
CA SER A 251 10.72 -17.94 35.43
C SER A 251 12.00 -17.17 35.07
N GLU A 252 12.65 -16.55 36.06
CA GLU A 252 13.86 -15.71 35.94
C GLU A 252 15.18 -16.50 35.75
N ASN A 253 15.18 -17.83 35.89
CA ASN A 253 16.39 -18.66 35.78
C ASN A 253 16.21 -19.78 34.76
N ARG A 254 16.30 -19.42 33.47
CA ARG A 254 16.10 -20.35 32.35
C ARG A 254 17.42 -20.72 31.67
N PRO A 255 17.68 -22.00 31.35
CA PRO A 255 18.76 -22.36 30.44
C PRO A 255 18.52 -21.76 29.05
N PRO A 256 19.58 -21.47 28.26
CA PRO A 256 19.43 -20.91 26.92
C PRO A 256 18.61 -21.86 26.05
N LYS A 257 17.47 -21.37 25.53
CA LYS A 257 16.64 -22.12 24.60
C LYS A 257 17.37 -22.17 23.26
N ILE A 258 17.60 -23.36 22.72
CA ILE A 258 18.23 -23.52 21.39
C ILE A 258 17.19 -23.87 20.31
N PHE A 259 15.94 -24.16 20.70
CA PHE A 259 14.85 -24.46 19.75
C PHE A 259 14.14 -23.19 19.25
N THR A 260 13.53 -23.31 18.07
CA THR A 260 12.74 -22.23 17.45
C THR A 260 11.45 -21.96 18.22
N HIS A 261 11.23 -20.70 18.61
CA HIS A 261 10.07 -20.33 19.41
C HIS A 261 9.66 -18.87 19.25
N PHE A 262 8.41 -18.58 19.59
CA PHE A 262 7.89 -17.24 19.76
C PHE A 262 8.03 -16.76 21.19
N ASP A 263 8.39 -15.50 21.31
CA ASP A 263 8.18 -14.67 22.49
C ASP A 263 6.95 -13.77 22.25
N THR A 264 6.05 -13.70 23.24
CA THR A 264 4.78 -12.95 23.15
C THR A 264 4.74 -11.78 24.13
N PRO A 265 3.80 -10.83 23.96
CA PRO A 265 3.74 -9.65 24.85
C PRO A 265 3.52 -9.96 26.32
N SER A 266 2.87 -11.08 26.66
CA SER A 266 2.66 -11.45 28.06
C SER A 266 3.96 -11.72 28.83
N LEU A 267 5.12 -11.84 28.14
CA LEU A 267 6.43 -11.96 28.79
C LEU A 267 6.87 -10.68 29.51
N PHE A 268 6.43 -9.51 29.03
CA PHE A 268 6.89 -8.22 29.54
C PHE A 268 5.76 -7.35 30.06
N PHE A 269 4.51 -7.67 29.73
CA PHE A 269 3.36 -6.86 30.04
C PHE A 269 2.25 -7.71 30.67
N LYS A 270 1.76 -7.29 31.84
CA LYS A 270 0.73 -8.00 32.61
C LYS A 270 -0.55 -8.28 31.80
N ASP A 271 -0.94 -7.34 30.94
CA ASP A 271 -2.11 -7.45 30.06
C ASP A 271 -1.71 -7.77 28.59
N GLY A 272 -0.46 -8.19 28.38
CA GLY A 272 0.04 -8.58 27.07
C GLY A 272 -0.62 -9.85 26.56
N LYS A 273 -0.81 -9.96 25.24
CA LYS A 273 -1.42 -11.13 24.64
C LYS A 273 -0.54 -12.37 24.79
N THR A 274 -1.18 -13.51 25.05
CA THR A 274 -0.55 -14.84 25.05
C THR A 274 -0.69 -15.48 23.66
N ILE A 275 0.09 -16.52 23.39
CA ILE A 275 0.15 -17.13 22.05
C ILE A 275 -1.21 -17.62 21.54
N ASP A 276 -2.06 -18.13 22.44
CA ASP A 276 -3.39 -18.67 22.14
C ASP A 276 -4.44 -17.61 21.77
N GLN A 277 -4.11 -16.34 21.94
CA GLN A 277 -4.99 -15.22 21.63
C GLN A 277 -4.77 -14.66 20.21
N TYR A 278 -3.69 -15.07 19.53
CA TYR A 278 -3.44 -14.68 18.15
C TYR A 278 -4.15 -15.62 17.18
N PRO A 279 -4.85 -15.12 16.15
CA PRO A 279 -5.51 -15.96 15.17
C PRO A 279 -4.48 -16.64 14.26
N ILE A 280 -4.83 -17.80 13.71
CA ILE A 280 -3.90 -18.65 12.95
C ILE A 280 -3.29 -17.96 11.72
N ASP A 281 -4.01 -17.02 11.10
CA ASP A 281 -3.57 -16.24 9.94
C ASP A 281 -2.53 -15.16 10.30
N TRP A 282 -2.33 -14.89 11.60
CA TRP A 282 -1.19 -14.10 12.09
C TRP A 282 0.14 -14.76 11.74
N PHE A 283 0.18 -16.09 11.79
CA PHE A 283 1.36 -16.95 11.63
C PHE A 283 1.61 -17.40 10.20
N ILE A 284 0.77 -16.98 9.25
CA ILE A 284 0.87 -17.35 7.84
C ILE A 284 0.89 -16.08 6.99
N GLY A 285 1.86 -15.94 6.10
CA GLY A 285 1.89 -14.75 5.26
C GLY A 285 3.12 -14.56 4.39
N LYS A 286 3.19 -13.37 3.78
CA LYS A 286 4.36 -12.95 3.02
C LYS A 286 5.49 -12.65 3.98
N CYS A 287 6.65 -13.24 3.72
CA CYS A 287 7.87 -13.04 4.49
C CYS A 287 9.00 -12.57 3.58
N PHE A 288 9.74 -11.57 4.07
CA PHE A 288 10.95 -11.05 3.44
C PHE A 288 12.16 -11.62 4.20
N ILE A 289 12.93 -12.48 3.53
CA ILE A 289 14.20 -12.98 4.07
C ILE A 289 15.28 -11.95 3.73
N VAL A 290 15.75 -11.21 4.72
CA VAL A 290 16.74 -10.13 4.56
C VAL A 290 18.12 -10.68 4.89
N ASP A 291 19.02 -10.70 3.91
CA ASP A 291 20.40 -11.19 4.09
C ASP A 291 21.27 -10.13 4.78
N VAL A 292 21.38 -10.22 6.10
CA VAL A 292 22.17 -9.33 6.97
C VAL A 292 23.32 -10.10 7.64
N ARG A 293 23.94 -11.04 6.92
CA ARG A 293 25.00 -11.89 7.47
C ARG A 293 26.07 -11.11 8.23
N CYS A 294 26.32 -11.51 9.46
CA CYS A 294 27.30 -10.91 10.36
C CYS A 294 28.51 -11.84 10.50
N ASN A 295 29.70 -11.26 10.61
CA ASN A 295 30.97 -11.95 10.80
C ASN A 295 31.45 -11.88 12.26
N SER A 296 31.07 -10.82 12.98
CA SER A 296 31.42 -10.59 14.38
C SER A 296 30.19 -10.59 15.28
N PRO A 297 30.28 -11.04 16.55
CA PRO A 297 29.24 -10.79 17.53
C PRO A 297 29.01 -9.30 17.75
N ASP A 298 30.03 -8.44 17.65
CA ASP A 298 29.89 -7.00 17.92
C ASP A 298 29.14 -6.19 16.85
N GLU A 299 28.71 -6.84 15.77
CA GLU A 299 27.93 -6.17 14.72
C GLU A 299 26.51 -5.83 15.19
N VAL A 300 26.08 -4.63 14.79
CA VAL A 300 24.71 -4.14 14.98
C VAL A 300 24.01 -4.08 13.63
N ILE A 301 22.86 -4.74 13.53
CA ILE A 301 22.00 -4.75 12.35
C ILE A 301 21.13 -3.49 12.39
N THR A 302 21.47 -2.53 11.55
CA THR A 302 20.82 -1.23 11.53
C THR A 302 19.63 -1.15 10.58
N VAL A 303 18.72 -0.21 10.84
CA VAL A 303 17.62 0.11 9.91
C VAL A 303 18.10 0.44 8.51
N GLN A 304 19.23 1.14 8.39
CA GLN A 304 19.78 1.56 7.10
C GLN A 304 20.26 0.33 6.30
N ARG A 305 20.95 -0.61 6.95
CA ARG A 305 21.39 -1.87 6.35
C ARG A 305 20.21 -2.68 5.78
N VAL A 306 19.14 -2.82 6.57
CA VAL A 306 17.93 -3.53 6.12
C VAL A 306 17.24 -2.80 4.97
N LYS A 307 17.14 -1.48 5.05
CA LYS A 307 16.54 -0.64 4.00
C LYS A 307 17.27 -0.75 2.67
N GLU A 308 18.60 -0.79 2.66
CA GLU A 308 19.41 -0.92 1.44
C GLU A 308 19.21 -2.26 0.72
N ILE A 309 18.99 -3.33 1.49
CA ILE A 309 18.73 -4.68 0.95
C ILE A 309 17.32 -4.79 0.38
N LEU A 310 16.35 -4.11 0.98
CA LEU A 310 14.96 -4.11 0.52
C LEU A 310 14.81 -3.16 -0.68
N GLU A 311 14.56 -3.72 -1.88
CA GLU A 311 14.28 -2.96 -3.10
C GLU A 311 13.30 -1.79 -2.85
N ARG A 312 13.74 -0.55 -3.11
CA ARG A 312 12.96 0.69 -2.92
C ARG A 312 12.46 0.95 -1.49
N HIS A 313 13.11 0.35 -0.47
CA HIS A 313 12.71 0.45 0.93
C HIS A 313 11.26 0.01 1.21
N TYR A 314 10.69 -0.80 0.32
CA TYR A 314 9.28 -1.12 0.37
C TYR A 314 9.03 -2.41 1.15
N LEU A 315 8.46 -2.25 2.34
CA LEU A 315 7.89 -3.32 3.15
C LEU A 315 6.36 -3.09 3.23
N PRO A 316 5.53 -3.97 2.64
CA PRO A 316 4.08 -3.88 2.77
C PRO A 316 3.66 -4.01 4.24
N PRO A 317 2.58 -3.33 4.67
CA PRO A 317 1.95 -3.61 5.96
C PRO A 317 1.63 -5.09 6.13
N ASP A 318 1.63 -5.56 7.38
CA ASP A 318 1.30 -6.93 7.78
C ASP A 318 2.28 -8.00 7.24
N SER A 319 3.46 -7.58 6.77
CA SER A 319 4.51 -8.50 6.33
C SER A 319 5.23 -9.13 7.54
N MET A 320 5.89 -10.25 7.28
CA MET A 320 6.88 -10.83 8.19
C MET A 320 8.28 -10.49 7.67
N VAL A 321 9.23 -10.29 8.57
CA VAL A 321 10.64 -10.02 8.24
C VAL A 321 11.50 -11.02 8.97
N PHE A 322 12.23 -11.86 8.23
CA PHE A 322 13.23 -12.76 8.82
C PHE A 322 14.63 -12.24 8.47
N LEU A 323 15.43 -11.96 9.49
CA LEU A 323 16.80 -11.53 9.37
C LEU A 323 17.71 -12.77 9.30
N TYR A 324 18.33 -12.97 8.15
CA TYR A 324 19.37 -13.98 7.99
C TYR A 324 20.71 -13.37 8.37
N THR A 325 21.13 -13.60 9.61
CA THR A 325 22.39 -13.15 10.19
C THR A 325 23.53 -14.14 9.94
N GLY A 326 23.20 -15.36 9.52
CA GLY A 326 24.13 -16.48 9.36
C GLY A 326 24.61 -17.05 10.69
N TRP A 327 24.07 -16.59 11.83
CA TRP A 327 24.58 -16.95 13.15
C TRP A 327 24.29 -18.40 13.54
N PHE A 328 23.30 -19.03 12.90
CA PHE A 328 22.97 -20.45 13.07
C PHE A 328 24.18 -21.38 12.88
N ARG A 329 25.23 -20.97 12.13
CA ARG A 329 26.49 -21.74 12.01
C ARG A 329 27.19 -22.02 13.34
N TYR A 330 26.90 -21.25 14.38
CA TYR A 330 27.45 -21.45 15.73
C TYR A 330 26.48 -22.18 16.67
N CYS A 331 25.28 -22.56 16.21
CA CYS A 331 24.27 -23.25 17.01
C CYS A 331 24.86 -24.48 17.73
N GLY A 332 24.62 -24.58 19.03
CA GLY A 332 25.19 -25.64 19.88
C GLY A 332 26.60 -25.37 20.42
N THR A 333 27.20 -24.22 20.13
CA THR A 333 28.49 -23.78 20.71
C THR A 333 28.29 -22.61 21.68
N GLU A 334 29.26 -22.36 22.57
CA GLU A 334 29.23 -21.20 23.47
C GLU A 334 29.11 -19.87 22.70
N ARG A 335 29.77 -19.79 21.54
CA ARG A 335 29.76 -18.62 20.65
C ARG A 335 28.37 -18.26 20.13
N TYR A 336 27.41 -19.19 20.13
CA TYR A 336 26.04 -18.88 19.72
C TYR A 336 25.44 -17.76 20.57
N ASN A 337 25.77 -17.72 21.87
CA ASN A 337 25.23 -16.74 22.81
C ASN A 337 25.86 -15.34 22.71
N GLU A 338 26.94 -15.18 21.94
CA GLU A 338 27.58 -13.87 21.72
C GLU A 338 26.92 -13.05 20.61
N HIS A 339 26.00 -13.64 19.85
CA HIS A 339 25.29 -13.14 18.65
C HIS A 339 25.20 -11.63 18.41
N PRO A 340 25.17 -11.18 17.13
CA PRO A 340 24.93 -9.77 16.79
C PRO A 340 23.62 -9.23 17.37
N THR A 341 23.50 -7.90 17.42
CA THR A 341 22.29 -7.23 17.92
C THR A 341 21.59 -6.46 16.82
N ILE A 342 20.37 -6.02 17.13
CA ILE A 342 19.57 -5.11 16.30
C ILE A 342 19.59 -3.73 16.96
N ASP A 343 19.69 -2.66 16.15
CA ASP A 343 19.52 -1.32 16.70
C ASP A 343 18.06 -0.99 17.01
N LEU A 344 17.85 -0.08 17.95
CA LEU A 344 16.50 0.37 18.32
C LEU A 344 15.77 1.00 17.13
N GLY A 345 16.49 1.70 16.24
CA GLY A 345 15.93 2.32 15.04
C GLY A 345 15.33 1.31 14.05
N LEU A 346 15.89 0.10 13.93
CA LEU A 346 15.30 -0.97 13.13
C LEU A 346 13.99 -1.45 13.77
N ALA A 347 13.95 -1.61 15.10
CA ALA A 347 12.73 -1.99 15.79
C ALA A 347 11.61 -0.94 15.62
N GLU A 348 11.93 0.36 15.79
CA GLU A 348 11.00 1.47 15.54
C GLU A 348 10.48 1.47 14.10
N TRP A 349 11.35 1.22 13.14
CA TRP A 349 10.97 1.15 11.74
C TRP A 349 10.05 -0.04 11.42
N LEU A 350 10.28 -1.21 12.05
CA LEU A 350 9.39 -2.36 11.90
C LEU A 350 7.99 -2.09 12.47
N VAL A 351 7.90 -1.32 13.56
CA VAL A 351 6.63 -0.79 14.11
C VAL A 351 5.97 0.17 13.13
N GLU A 352 6.69 1.14 12.58
CA GLU A 352 6.18 2.08 11.57
C GLU A 352 5.59 1.34 10.35
N LYS A 353 6.21 0.23 9.94
CA LYS A 353 5.76 -0.62 8.83
C LYS A 353 4.69 -1.65 9.19
N ARG A 354 4.26 -1.72 10.46
CA ARG A 354 3.26 -2.69 10.95
C ARG A 354 3.64 -4.13 10.59
N THR A 355 4.89 -4.48 10.87
CA THR A 355 5.39 -5.85 10.71
C THR A 355 4.70 -6.76 11.72
N ARG A 356 4.29 -7.97 11.34
CA ARG A 356 3.62 -8.91 12.29
C ARG A 356 4.60 -9.75 13.09
N ILE A 357 5.68 -10.18 12.45
CA ILE A 357 6.67 -11.10 13.02
C ILE A 357 8.07 -10.66 12.57
N LEU A 358 8.96 -10.55 13.54
CA LEU A 358 10.41 -10.49 13.32
C LEU A 358 11.01 -11.85 13.65
N GLY A 359 11.62 -12.51 12.65
CA GLY A 359 12.33 -13.77 12.84
C GLY A 359 13.84 -13.62 12.68
N MET A 360 14.63 -14.44 13.38
CA MET A 360 16.09 -14.40 13.28
C MET A 360 16.73 -15.76 13.57
N ASP A 361 17.85 -16.03 12.91
CA ASP A 361 18.66 -17.25 13.08
C ASP A 361 19.69 -17.16 14.22
N MET A 362 19.35 -16.37 15.25
CA MET A 362 20.14 -16.09 16.43
C MET A 362 19.26 -16.13 17.68
N PRO A 363 19.84 -16.26 18.89
CA PRO A 363 19.06 -16.52 20.11
C PRO A 363 18.45 -15.27 20.73
N ASN A 364 18.84 -14.07 20.32
CA ASN A 364 18.24 -12.85 20.85
C ASN A 364 18.45 -11.63 19.94
N PRO A 365 17.52 -10.66 19.86
CA PRO A 365 17.75 -9.37 19.21
C PRO A 365 18.78 -8.46 19.90
N GLU A 366 19.06 -8.64 21.20
CA GLU A 366 19.88 -7.73 21.99
C GLU A 366 20.76 -8.45 23.02
N ARG A 367 21.93 -7.88 23.35
CA ARG A 367 22.84 -8.40 24.38
C ARG A 367 22.70 -7.59 25.65
N GLY A 368 21.82 -8.04 26.54
CA GLY A 368 21.41 -7.27 27.72
C GLY A 368 20.41 -6.17 27.37
N GLY A 369 19.81 -5.55 28.38
CA GLY A 369 18.60 -4.75 28.16
C GLY A 369 17.41 -5.60 27.73
N LYS A 370 16.25 -4.96 27.55
CA LYS A 370 15.01 -5.54 26.99
C LYS A 370 14.22 -4.52 26.17
N GLU A 371 14.88 -3.49 25.68
CA GLU A 371 14.29 -2.34 24.99
C GLU A 371 13.72 -2.77 23.64
N VAL A 372 14.47 -3.55 22.86
CA VAL A 372 14.00 -4.06 21.56
C VAL A 372 12.82 -5.01 21.76
N HIS A 373 12.91 -5.93 22.73
CA HIS A 373 11.78 -6.81 23.06
C HIS A 373 10.53 -6.02 23.43
N LYS A 374 10.65 -5.11 24.40
CA LYS A 374 9.52 -4.32 24.90
C LYS A 374 8.89 -3.48 23.79
N LEU A 375 9.71 -2.85 22.94
CA LEU A 375 9.20 -2.03 21.83
C LEU A 375 8.42 -2.87 20.81
N LEU A 376 8.97 -3.99 20.36
CA LEU A 376 8.30 -4.85 19.37
C LEU A 376 7.03 -5.48 19.95
N LEU A 377 7.12 -6.06 21.14
CA LEU A 377 6.02 -6.79 21.75
C LEU A 377 4.88 -5.87 22.24
N SER A 378 5.18 -4.66 22.70
CA SER A 378 4.12 -3.67 23.02
C SER A 378 3.32 -3.23 21.79
N ASN A 379 3.84 -3.48 20.58
CA ASN A 379 3.19 -3.19 19.30
C ASN A 379 2.69 -4.46 18.59
N ASP A 380 2.49 -5.56 19.33
CA ASP A 380 2.02 -6.86 18.79
C ASP A 380 2.95 -7.47 17.71
N ILE A 381 4.21 -7.07 17.65
CA ILE A 381 5.21 -7.67 16.74
C ILE A 381 5.85 -8.85 17.46
N LEU A 382 5.45 -10.07 17.11
CA LEU A 382 5.99 -11.28 17.73
C LEU A 382 7.44 -11.50 17.31
N ILE A 383 8.26 -11.95 18.25
CA ILE A 383 9.68 -12.24 18.03
C ILE A 383 9.82 -13.75 17.89
N LEU A 384 10.45 -14.19 16.82
CA LEU A 384 10.70 -15.59 16.48
C LEU A 384 12.20 -15.84 16.51
N GLU A 385 12.69 -16.37 17.61
CA GLU A 385 14.11 -16.61 17.85
C GLU A 385 14.53 -18.00 17.37
N ASN A 386 15.85 -18.20 17.21
CA ASN A 386 16.44 -19.50 16.91
C ASN A 386 15.93 -20.15 15.61
N LEU A 387 15.83 -19.40 14.52
CA LEU A 387 15.60 -20.00 13.20
C LEU A 387 16.83 -20.79 12.73
N ALA A 388 16.59 -21.88 12.00
CA ALA A 388 17.64 -22.65 11.35
C ALA A 388 18.17 -21.93 10.09
N ASP A 389 19.05 -22.60 9.33
CA ASP A 389 19.71 -22.02 8.15
C ASP A 389 18.71 -21.49 7.11
N MET A 390 18.80 -20.19 6.83
CA MET A 390 18.01 -19.51 5.80
C MET A 390 18.77 -19.32 4.49
N SER A 391 20.01 -19.81 4.37
CA SER A 391 20.84 -19.65 3.16
C SER A 391 20.13 -19.98 1.83
N PRO A 392 19.26 -21.02 1.72
CA PRO A 392 18.62 -21.34 0.45
C PRO A 392 17.60 -20.31 -0.04
N VAL A 393 17.11 -19.46 0.88
CA VAL A 393 16.07 -18.46 0.65
C VAL A 393 16.53 -17.04 0.97
N ALA A 394 17.81 -16.83 1.23
CA ALA A 394 18.40 -15.52 1.52
C ALA A 394 18.09 -14.50 0.42
N GLY A 395 17.63 -13.31 0.82
CA GLY A 395 17.24 -12.24 -0.10
C GLY A 395 15.97 -12.51 -0.92
N LYS A 396 15.18 -13.54 -0.59
CA LYS A 396 13.95 -13.89 -1.32
C LYS A 396 12.69 -13.42 -0.59
N LYS A 397 11.64 -13.21 -1.38
CA LYS A 397 10.26 -13.02 -0.91
C LYS A 397 9.58 -14.39 -0.93
N VAL A 398 9.15 -14.88 0.23
CA VAL A 398 8.58 -16.23 0.43
C VAL A 398 7.18 -16.16 1.05
N THR A 399 6.47 -17.28 1.06
CA THR A 399 5.33 -17.45 1.99
C THR A 399 5.85 -18.20 3.21
N ALA A 400 5.75 -17.62 4.41
CA ALA A 400 6.11 -18.28 5.66
C ALA A 400 4.86 -18.89 6.33
N TYR A 401 5.09 -20.02 6.98
CA TYR A 401 4.17 -20.73 7.87
C TYR A 401 4.93 -20.94 9.18
N ALA A 402 4.81 -20.00 10.11
CA ALA A 402 5.53 -19.99 11.39
C ALA A 402 4.57 -20.41 12.50
N LEU A 403 4.22 -21.69 12.54
CA LEU A 403 3.08 -22.22 13.29
C LEU A 403 3.50 -22.57 14.73
N PRO A 404 3.05 -21.81 15.75
CA PRO A 404 3.33 -22.13 17.14
C PRO A 404 2.52 -23.34 17.62
N ILE A 405 3.00 -23.99 18.68
CA ILE A 405 2.14 -24.83 19.51
C ILE A 405 1.12 -23.91 20.21
N ASN A 406 -0.17 -24.22 20.10
CA ASN A 406 -1.21 -23.44 20.74
C ASN A 406 -1.28 -23.74 22.25
N ILE A 407 -0.49 -23.01 23.04
CA ILE A 407 -0.39 -23.18 24.50
C ILE A 407 -1.30 -22.15 25.16
N ARG A 408 -2.31 -22.62 25.91
CA ARG A 408 -3.19 -21.74 26.68
C ARG A 408 -2.37 -20.91 27.68
N GLN A 409 -2.51 -19.58 27.61
CA GLN A 409 -1.75 -18.61 28.39
C GLN A 409 -0.23 -18.71 28.20
N GLY A 410 0.24 -19.12 27.01
CA GLY A 410 1.66 -19.26 26.72
C GLY A 410 2.36 -17.93 26.45
N GLY A 411 3.33 -17.57 27.30
CA GLY A 411 4.24 -16.43 27.07
C GLY A 411 5.38 -16.76 26.10
N VAL A 412 5.78 -18.03 26.06
CA VAL A 412 6.72 -18.58 25.09
C VAL A 412 6.06 -19.76 24.40
N SER A 413 6.21 -19.88 23.09
CA SER A 413 5.71 -21.06 22.37
C SER A 413 6.68 -21.60 21.32
N PRO A 414 7.10 -22.87 21.40
CA PRO A 414 7.82 -23.52 20.31
C PRO A 414 7.03 -23.44 18.99
N ALA A 415 7.74 -23.28 17.88
CA ALA A 415 7.11 -23.14 16.58
C ALA A 415 7.77 -24.01 15.51
N ARG A 416 6.95 -24.57 14.62
CA ARG A 416 7.42 -25.14 13.37
C ARG A 416 7.36 -24.08 12.29
N VAL A 417 8.51 -23.78 11.70
CA VAL A 417 8.66 -22.70 10.73
C VAL A 417 9.05 -23.29 9.38
N THR A 418 8.16 -23.18 8.41
CA THR A 418 8.46 -23.56 7.03
C THR A 418 8.25 -22.38 6.10
N VAL A 419 9.07 -22.28 5.07
CA VAL A 419 8.92 -21.27 4.04
C VAL A 419 8.76 -21.92 2.68
N ARG A 420 7.84 -21.38 1.88
CA ARG A 420 7.59 -21.79 0.51
C ARG A 420 8.19 -20.76 -0.44
N LEU A 421 9.21 -21.17 -1.18
CA LEU A 421 9.77 -20.41 -2.29
C LEU A 421 9.13 -20.87 -3.60
N ARG A 422 8.49 -19.93 -4.32
CA ARG A 422 8.00 -20.19 -5.67
C ARG A 422 9.17 -20.06 -6.66
N THR A 423 9.59 -21.17 -7.24
CA THR A 423 10.63 -21.16 -8.28
C THR A 423 10.00 -21.09 -9.67
N LYS A 424 10.61 -20.32 -10.59
CA LYS A 424 10.34 -20.46 -12.03
C LYS A 424 11.15 -21.65 -12.54
N ARG A 425 10.54 -22.56 -13.31
CA ARG A 425 11.29 -23.63 -13.98
C ARG A 425 12.32 -22.97 -14.92
N LYS A 426 13.62 -23.33 -14.85
CA LYS A 426 14.52 -23.07 -15.99
C LYS A 426 13.97 -23.87 -17.18
N PRO A 427 13.87 -23.30 -18.40
CA PRO A 427 13.49 -24.09 -19.56
C PRO A 427 14.46 -25.26 -19.68
N TYR A 428 13.90 -26.45 -19.88
CA TYR A 428 14.66 -27.67 -20.11
C TYR A 428 15.52 -27.46 -21.35
N THR A 429 16.82 -27.24 -21.19
CA THR A 429 17.77 -27.38 -22.29
C THR A 429 18.01 -28.87 -22.46
N ASP A 430 17.44 -29.42 -23.53
CA ASP A 430 17.72 -30.78 -23.96
C ASP A 430 19.21 -30.88 -24.30
N LYS A 431 20.00 -31.39 -23.36
CA LYS A 431 21.43 -31.69 -23.56
C LYS A 431 21.66 -33.01 -24.30
N SER A 432 20.65 -33.60 -24.94
CA SER A 432 20.79 -34.87 -25.66
C SER A 432 20.90 -34.78 -27.18
N LYS A 433 21.02 -33.58 -27.78
CA LYS A 433 21.02 -33.47 -29.26
C LYS A 433 22.21 -32.81 -29.95
N ASN A 434 23.22 -32.29 -29.25
CA ASN A 434 24.30 -31.57 -29.93
C ASN A 434 25.72 -31.91 -29.45
N ASP A 435 26.05 -33.19 -29.25
CA ASP A 435 27.45 -33.62 -29.24
C ASP A 435 27.58 -35.06 -29.75
N VAL A 436 27.53 -35.21 -31.08
CA VAL A 436 28.03 -36.40 -31.78
C VAL A 436 29.07 -35.92 -32.79
N LYS A 437 30.29 -36.50 -32.66
CA LYS A 437 31.52 -36.40 -33.48
C LYS A 437 32.47 -35.26 -33.08
N LEU A 438 33.76 -35.46 -32.80
CA LEU A 438 34.73 -36.55 -33.01
C LEU A 438 35.85 -36.43 -31.96
N TYR A 439 36.43 -37.55 -31.49
CA TYR A 439 37.83 -37.94 -31.77
C TYR A 439 38.17 -39.22 -30.98
N ASN A 440 38.41 -40.29 -31.74
CA ASN A 440 39.23 -41.42 -31.31
C ASN A 440 40.65 -40.91 -31.05
N ASN A 441 41.23 -41.30 -29.92
CA ASN A 441 42.57 -41.89 -29.82
C ASN A 441 42.85 -42.31 -28.36
N THR A 442 42.91 -43.63 -28.14
CA THR A 442 43.60 -44.33 -27.04
C THR A 442 45.11 -43.99 -27.07
N PRO A 443 45.95 -44.27 -26.03
CA PRO A 443 45.98 -45.53 -25.26
C PRO A 443 46.34 -45.48 -23.75
N GLY A 444 45.85 -46.49 -23.02
CA GLY A 444 46.68 -47.23 -22.05
C GLY A 444 46.38 -47.07 -20.56
N GLY A 445 46.23 -48.20 -19.86
CA GLY A 445 46.55 -48.32 -18.43
C GLY A 445 45.59 -49.13 -17.55
N GLN A 446 45.73 -50.47 -17.59
CA GLN A 446 45.59 -51.47 -16.49
C GLN A 446 44.48 -51.24 -15.43
N VAL A 447 43.39 -52.03 -15.42
CA VAL A 447 43.30 -53.40 -14.85
C VAL A 447 44.02 -53.56 -13.51
N MET A 448 43.25 -53.73 -12.43
CA MET A 448 43.40 -54.85 -11.49
C MET A 448 42.13 -55.00 -10.65
N ARG A 449 41.58 -56.22 -10.70
CA ARG A 449 40.48 -56.73 -9.87
C ARG A 449 40.99 -57.07 -8.48
N GLY A 450 40.08 -57.03 -7.52
CA GLY A 450 40.14 -57.67 -6.21
C GLY A 450 38.76 -57.64 -5.61
#